data_AF-A0A5C6AMJ0-F1
#
_entry.id   AF-A0A5C6AMJ0-F1
#
_cell.length_a   1.000
_cell.length_b   1.000
_cell.length_c   1.000
_cell.angle_alpha   90.00
_cell.angle_beta   90.00
_cell.angle_gamma   90.00
#
_symmetry.space_group_name_H-M   'P 1'
#
loop_
_entity.id
_entity.type
_entity.pdbx_description
1 polymer ?
#
loop_
_entity_poly.entity_id
_entity_poly.type
_entity_poly.pdbx_seq_one_letter_code
_entity_poly.pdbx_strand_id
1 'polypeptide(L)'
;MVATALPRRMSPPARQAEVSHVVAPDGRRIPFDSLERLEQLDDTVFAALSGDPAALETVRAAWREASGSVDAALLNETRQHYIDRAQSRWRRSQQSPSDRLTLGFAALEVLAMLDG
;
A
#
# COMPACT_ATOMS: atom_id res chain seq x y z
N MET A 1 51.24 -2.43 -43.92
CA MET A 1 50.18 -1.56 -43.36
C MET A 1 48.92 -2.37 -43.29
N VAL A 2 48.44 -2.66 -42.08
CA VAL A 2 47.32 -3.57 -41.77
C VAL A 2 46.05 -2.74 -41.60
N ALA A 3 44.95 -3.14 -42.22
CA ALA A 3 43.62 -2.61 -41.92
C ALA A 3 42.63 -3.77 -41.77
N THR A 4 42.52 -4.26 -40.54
CA THR A 4 41.54 -5.28 -40.12
C THR A 4 40.22 -4.57 -39.84
N ALA A 5 39.18 -4.88 -40.61
CA ALA A 5 37.82 -4.39 -40.36
C ALA A 5 37.24 -5.06 -39.10
N LEU A 6 36.85 -4.25 -38.11
CA LEU A 6 36.12 -4.71 -36.92
C LEU A 6 34.63 -4.94 -37.24
N PRO A 7 33.98 -5.97 -36.68
CA PRO A 7 32.55 -6.18 -36.84
C PRO A 7 31.74 -5.14 -36.06
N ARG A 8 30.68 -4.62 -36.68
CA ARG A 8 29.65 -3.79 -36.03
C ARG A 8 29.09 -4.55 -34.83
N ARG A 9 29.29 -4.01 -33.62
CA ARG A 9 28.54 -4.42 -32.43
C ARG A 9 27.06 -4.13 -32.68
N MET A 10 26.25 -5.17 -32.83
CA MET A 10 24.81 -5.06 -32.62
C MET A 10 24.59 -4.69 -31.17
N SER A 11 24.01 -3.51 -30.92
CA SER A 11 23.46 -3.17 -29.62
C SER A 11 22.37 -4.19 -29.27
N PRO A 12 22.36 -4.77 -28.05
CA PRO A 12 21.22 -5.58 -27.62
C PRO A 12 19.95 -4.71 -27.61
N PRO A 13 18.77 -5.26 -27.97
CA PRO A 13 17.53 -4.52 -27.80
C PRO A 13 17.40 -4.15 -26.34
N ALA A 14 17.01 -2.90 -26.07
CA ALA A 14 16.68 -2.42 -24.74
C ALA A 14 15.77 -3.45 -24.08
N ARG A 15 16.25 -4.05 -22.98
CA ARG A 15 15.49 -4.95 -22.13
C ARG A 15 14.23 -4.18 -21.74
N GLN A 16 13.12 -4.46 -22.41
CA GLN A 16 11.83 -3.97 -21.96
C GLN A 16 11.73 -4.45 -20.52
N ALA A 17 11.63 -3.53 -19.57
CA ALA A 17 11.39 -3.90 -18.19
C ALA A 17 10.08 -4.68 -18.21
N GLU A 18 10.16 -6.01 -18.17
CA GLU A 18 9.00 -6.86 -17.96
C GLU A 18 8.49 -6.46 -16.59
N VAL A 19 7.45 -5.62 -16.57
CA VAL A 19 6.79 -5.20 -15.36
C VAL A 19 6.26 -6.48 -14.72
N SER A 20 6.94 -6.92 -13.67
CA SER A 20 6.55 -8.09 -12.90
C SER A 20 5.12 -7.84 -12.41
N HIS A 21 4.26 -8.83 -12.59
CA HIS A 21 2.86 -8.74 -12.18
C HIS A 21 2.42 -10.05 -11.55
N VAL A 22 1.44 -9.95 -10.65
CA VAL A 22 0.74 -11.10 -10.09
C VAL A 22 -0.60 -11.22 -10.79
N VAL A 23 -1.03 -12.45 -11.07
CA VAL A 23 -2.38 -12.73 -11.59
C VAL A 23 -3.27 -13.09 -10.41
N ALA A 24 -4.25 -12.25 -10.11
CA ALA A 24 -5.25 -12.50 -9.09
C ALA A 24 -6.17 -13.67 -9.50
N PRO A 25 -6.90 -14.30 -8.55
CA PRO A 25 -7.79 -15.43 -8.85
C PRO A 25 -8.87 -15.15 -9.91
N ASP A 26 -9.25 -13.89 -10.07
CA ASP A 26 -10.21 -13.43 -11.09
C ASP A 26 -9.56 -13.09 -12.45
N GLY A 27 -8.26 -13.34 -12.60
CA GLY A 27 -7.50 -13.09 -13.82
C GLY A 27 -6.95 -11.67 -13.97
N ARG A 28 -7.20 -10.75 -13.01
CA ARG A 28 -6.60 -9.41 -13.03
C ARG A 28 -5.07 -9.49 -12.91
N ARG A 29 -4.36 -8.71 -13.72
CA ARG A 29 -2.90 -8.53 -13.60
C ARG A 29 -2.62 -7.33 -12.73
N ILE A 30 -2.00 -7.56 -11.58
CA ILE A 30 -1.62 -6.53 -10.63
C ILE A 30 -0.13 -6.23 -10.79
N PRO A 31 0.26 -5.00 -11.19
CA PRO A 31 1.67 -4.62 -11.27
C PRO A 31 2.35 -4.73 -9.91
N PHE A 32 3.62 -5.15 -9.88
CA PHE A 32 4.40 -5.26 -8.66
C PHE A 32 4.49 -3.93 -7.89
N ASP A 33 4.65 -2.82 -8.60
CA ASP A 33 4.66 -1.48 -8.02
C ASP A 33 3.33 -1.10 -7.33
N SER A 34 2.21 -1.71 -7.72
CA SER A 34 0.93 -1.53 -7.03
C SER A 34 0.86 -2.39 -5.76
N LEU A 35 1.45 -3.59 -5.78
CA LEU A 35 1.53 -4.46 -4.61
C LEU A 35 2.41 -3.85 -3.53
N GLU A 36 3.59 -3.33 -3.89
CA GLU A 36 4.51 -2.69 -2.95
C GLU A 36 3.87 -1.48 -2.25
N ARG A 37 3.07 -0.70 -3.00
CA ARG A 37 2.30 0.42 -2.42
C ARG A 37 1.17 -0.03 -1.50
N LEU A 38 0.49 -1.13 -1.84
CA LEU A 38 -0.53 -1.71 -0.97
C LEU A 38 0.10 -2.28 0.32
N GLU A 39 1.26 -2.92 0.23
CA GLU A 39 2.01 -3.43 1.38
C GLU A 39 2.45 -2.29 2.30
N GLN A 40 3.04 -1.22 1.74
CA GLN A 40 3.42 -0.04 2.51
C GLN A 40 2.21 0.63 3.19
N LEU A 41 1.06 0.67 2.49
CA LEU A 41 -0.17 1.18 3.05
C LEU A 41 -0.69 0.28 4.19
N ASP A 42 -0.69 -1.04 4.00
CA ASP A 42 -1.06 -2.03 5.01
C ASP A 42 -0.25 -1.80 6.28
N ASP A 43 1.08 -1.81 6.17
CA ASP A 43 1.99 -1.63 7.31
C ASP A 43 1.71 -0.32 8.06
N THR A 44 1.51 0.77 7.32
CA THR A 44 1.22 2.08 7.90
C THR A 44 -0.12 2.10 8.63
N VAL A 45 -1.18 1.55 8.01
CA VAL A 45 -2.51 1.47 8.63
C VAL A 45 -2.49 0.57 9.87
N PHE A 46 -1.84 -0.59 9.81
CA PHE A 46 -1.78 -1.51 10.95
C PHE A 46 -0.92 -0.97 12.10
N ALA A 47 0.19 -0.27 11.80
CA ALA A 47 0.97 0.43 12.81
C ALA A 47 0.14 1.53 13.48
N ALA A 48 -0.57 2.35 12.69
CA ALA A 48 -1.46 3.39 13.21
C ALA A 48 -2.55 2.79 14.13
N LEU A 49 -3.24 1.72 13.70
CA LEU A 49 -4.24 1.01 14.51
C LEU A 49 -3.67 0.31 15.76
N SER A 50 -2.35 0.13 15.81
CA SER A 50 -1.62 -0.36 16.97
C SER A 50 -1.24 0.75 17.94
N GLY A 51 -1.51 2.01 17.59
CA GLY A 51 -1.25 3.20 18.41
C GLY A 51 0.11 3.85 18.14
N ASP A 52 0.77 3.53 17.02
CA ASP A 52 2.03 4.19 16.64
C ASP A 52 1.76 5.65 16.21
N PRO A 53 2.29 6.65 16.94
CA PRO A 53 2.11 8.06 16.60
C PRO A 53 2.72 8.41 15.24
N ALA A 54 3.87 7.85 14.87
CA ALA A 54 4.53 8.17 13.60
C ALA A 54 3.71 7.66 12.41
N ALA A 55 3.09 6.49 12.55
CA ALA A 55 2.19 5.94 11.54
C ALA A 55 0.89 6.75 11.43
N LEU A 56 0.33 7.25 12.54
CA LEU A 56 -0.86 8.11 12.51
C LEU A 56 -0.62 9.42 11.75
N GLU A 57 0.56 10.02 11.89
CA GLU A 57 0.92 11.24 11.14
C GLU A 57 1.04 10.99 9.63
N THR A 58 1.49 9.79 9.23
CA THR A 58 1.78 9.47 7.83
C THR A 58 0.64 8.75 7.11
N VAL A 59 -0.30 8.12 7.81
CA VAL A 59 -1.35 7.26 7.22
C VAL A 59 -2.20 8.00 6.18
N ARG A 60 -2.53 9.28 6.40
CA ARG A 60 -3.29 10.09 5.45
C ARG A 60 -2.49 10.41 4.19
N ALA A 61 -1.17 10.56 4.30
CA ALA A 61 -0.31 10.76 3.14
C ALA A 61 -0.19 9.45 2.34
N ALA A 62 0.06 8.32 3.03
CA ALA A 62 0.13 7.00 2.43
C ALA A 62 -1.16 6.63 1.70
N TRP A 63 -2.33 6.88 2.30
CA TRP A 63 -3.63 6.64 1.67
C TRP A 63 -3.81 7.45 0.37
N ARG A 64 -3.47 8.74 0.40
CA ARG A 64 -3.56 9.60 -0.79
C ARG A 64 -2.61 9.16 -1.90
N GLU A 65 -1.39 8.78 -1.54
CA GLU A 65 -0.41 8.28 -2.50
C GLU A 65 -0.89 6.99 -3.16
N ALA A 66 -1.35 6.02 -2.37
CA ALA A 66 -1.92 4.77 -2.88
C ALA A 66 -3.16 5.03 -3.75
N SER A 67 -4.05 5.95 -3.35
CA SER A 67 -5.22 6.34 -4.13
C SER A 67 -4.89 6.95 -5.49
N GLY A 68 -3.72 7.59 -5.63
CA GLY A 68 -3.27 8.16 -6.89
C GLY A 68 -2.52 7.20 -7.81
N SER A 69 -2.18 5.99 -7.34
CA SER A 69 -1.20 5.12 -8.00
C SER A 69 -1.60 3.64 -8.07
N VAL A 70 -2.55 3.20 -7.25
CA VAL A 70 -3.10 1.85 -7.25
C VAL A 70 -4.46 1.86 -7.93
N ASP A 71 -4.79 0.77 -8.62
CA ASP A 71 -6.11 0.57 -9.21
C ASP A 71 -7.22 0.69 -8.14
N ALA A 72 -8.29 1.41 -8.48
CA ALA A 72 -9.35 1.74 -7.53
C ALA A 72 -10.11 0.50 -7.03
N ALA A 73 -10.24 -0.56 -7.84
CA ALA A 73 -10.92 -1.78 -7.40
C ALA A 73 -10.10 -2.50 -6.32
N LEU A 74 -8.78 -2.62 -6.51
CA LEU A 74 -7.88 -3.19 -5.51
C LEU A 74 -7.89 -2.36 -4.22
N LEU A 75 -7.80 -1.05 -4.34
CA LEU A 75 -7.81 -0.18 -3.16
C LEU A 75 -9.13 -0.25 -2.40
N ASN A 76 -10.26 -0.38 -3.11
CA ASN A 76 -11.58 -0.51 -2.48
C ASN A 76 -11.76 -1.86 -1.77
N GLU A 77 -11.22 -2.95 -2.33
CA GLU A 77 -11.16 -4.25 -1.66
C GLU A 77 -10.38 -4.15 -0.33
N THR A 78 -9.20 -3.53 -0.36
CA THR A 78 -8.37 -3.34 0.84
C THR A 78 -9.01 -2.37 1.85
N ARG A 79 -9.67 -1.30 1.38
CA ARG A 79 -10.37 -0.31 2.23
C ARG A 79 -11.35 -0.97 3.18
N GLN A 80 -12.14 -1.93 2.69
CA GLN A 80 -13.13 -2.61 3.52
C GLN A 80 -12.46 -3.37 4.67
N HIS A 81 -11.33 -4.03 4.40
CA HIS A 81 -10.57 -4.73 5.44
C HIS A 81 -10.03 -3.78 6.51
N TYR A 82 -9.58 -2.58 6.13
CA TYR A 82 -9.16 -1.56 7.08
C TYR A 82 -10.31 -1.05 7.95
N ILE A 83 -11.48 -0.79 7.35
CA ILE A 83 -12.68 -0.36 8.08
C ILE A 83 -13.05 -1.43 9.12
N ASP A 84 -13.14 -2.70 8.71
CA ASP A 84 -13.49 -3.80 9.61
C ASP A 84 -12.48 -3.92 10.77
N ARG A 85 -11.19 -3.77 10.47
CA ARG A 85 -10.12 -3.79 11.45
C ARG A 85 -10.21 -2.61 12.42
N ALA A 86 -10.40 -1.40 11.92
CA ALA A 86 -10.50 -0.20 12.74
C ALA A 86 -11.74 -0.24 13.65
N GLN A 87 -12.90 -0.66 13.14
CA GLN A 87 -14.09 -0.87 13.95
C GLN A 87 -13.89 -1.94 15.04
N SER A 88 -13.23 -3.05 14.71
CA SER A 88 -12.88 -4.08 15.68
C SER A 88 -11.95 -3.53 16.78
N ARG A 89 -10.97 -2.71 16.39
CA ARG A 89 -10.03 -2.06 17.32
C ARG A 89 -10.73 -1.07 18.24
N TRP A 90 -11.59 -0.21 17.69
CA TRP A 90 -12.45 0.71 18.44
C TRP A 90 -13.32 -0.03 19.47
N ARG A 91 -14.00 -1.11 19.08
CA ARG A 91 -14.83 -1.88 20.03
C ARG A 91 -14.00 -2.44 21.19
N ARG A 92 -12.79 -2.96 20.90
CA ARG A 92 -11.90 -3.52 21.93
C ARG A 92 -11.32 -2.46 22.85
N SER A 93 -10.99 -1.27 22.34
CA SER A 93 -10.42 -0.20 23.16
C SER A 93 -11.37 0.30 24.25
N GLN A 94 -12.68 0.04 24.13
CA GLN A 94 -13.65 0.42 25.16
C GLN A 94 -13.50 -0.34 26.48
N GLN A 95 -12.74 -1.43 26.52
CA GLN A 95 -12.52 -2.27 27.70
C GLN A 95 -11.62 -1.63 28.76
N SER A 96 -10.75 -0.69 28.38
CA SER A 96 -9.86 0.02 29.30
C SER A 96 -9.81 1.53 28.98
N PRO A 97 -9.79 2.42 29.98
CA PRO A 97 -9.62 3.86 29.76
C PRO A 97 -8.32 4.22 29.02
N SER A 98 -7.21 3.52 29.29
CA SER A 98 -5.93 3.75 28.61
C SER A 98 -6.03 3.46 27.11
N ASP A 99 -6.64 2.32 26.79
CA ASP A 99 -6.75 1.83 25.42
C ASP A 99 -7.74 2.69 24.63
N ARG A 100 -8.81 3.17 25.28
CA ARG A 100 -9.77 4.10 24.67
C ARG A 100 -9.11 5.35 24.14
N LEU A 101 -8.14 5.91 24.89
CA LEU A 101 -7.44 7.12 24.47
C LEU A 101 -6.49 6.84 23.32
N THR A 102 -5.61 5.85 23.42
CA THR A 102 -4.58 5.64 22.40
C THR A 102 -5.13 4.88 21.19
N LEU A 103 -5.71 3.71 21.42
CA LEU A 103 -6.13 2.79 20.37
C LEU A 103 -7.51 3.16 19.81
N GLY A 104 -8.37 3.71 20.66
CA GLY A 104 -9.67 4.20 20.25
C GLY A 104 -9.56 5.43 19.36
N PHE A 105 -8.72 6.41 19.74
CA PHE A 105 -8.45 7.58 18.90
C PHE A 105 -7.82 7.17 17.56
N ALA A 106 -6.81 6.31 17.57
CA ALA A 106 -6.19 5.80 16.36
C ALA A 106 -7.20 5.13 15.41
N ALA A 107 -8.12 4.32 15.95
CA ALA A 107 -9.17 3.69 15.16
C ALA A 107 -10.14 4.71 14.54
N LEU A 108 -10.49 5.76 15.28
CA LEU A 108 -11.37 6.82 14.77
C LEU A 108 -10.69 7.65 13.68
N GLU A 109 -9.40 7.98 13.83
CA GLU A 109 -8.61 8.68 12.82
C GLU A 109 -8.57 7.90 11.51
N VAL A 110 -8.28 6.59 11.58
CA VAL A 110 -8.28 5.71 10.39
C VAL A 110 -9.67 5.64 9.77
N LEU A 111 -10.74 5.51 10.56
CA LEU A 111 -12.11 5.51 10.02
C LEU A 111 -12.47 6.84 9.34
N ALA A 112 -12.16 7.97 9.96
CA ALA A 112 -12.43 9.30 9.40
C ALA A 112 -11.62 9.57 8.14
N MET A 113 -10.40 9.05 8.04
CA MET A 113 -9.60 9.09 6.82
C MET A 113 -10.24 8.28 5.69
N LEU A 114 -10.76 7.09 6.02
CA LEU A 114 -11.30 6.19 5.01
C LEU A 114 -12.71 6.56 4.56
N ASP A 115 -13.50 7.31 5.33
CA ASP A 115 -14.89 7.68 5.00
C ASP A 115 -15.01 8.94 4.11
N GLY A 116 -13.95 9.75 4.04
CA GLY A 116 -13.87 10.96 3.22
C GLY A 116 -13.28 10.73 1.82
#